data_AF-A0A401Z6E8-F1
#
_entry.id   AF-A0A401Z6E8-F1
#
_cell.length_a   1.000
_cell.length_b   1.000
_cell.length_c   1.000
_cell.angle_alpha   90.00
_cell.angle_beta   90.00
_cell.angle_gamma   90.00
#
_symmetry.space_group_name_H-M   'P 1'
#
loop_
_entity.id
_entity.type
_entity.pdbx_description
1 polymer ?
#
loop_
_entity_poly.entity_id
_entity_poly.type
_entity_poly.pdbx_seq_one_letter_code
_entity_poly.pdbx_strand_id
1 'polypeptide(L)'
;MLVVYELCAEYAESVGGGGDAGDGSATRPAPIKLWHMIRNAGTDALCGRALLPHAETRSDLEWGSIHPVCHTCGALYLRQVP
;
A
#
# COMPACT_ATOMS: atom_id res chain seq x y z
N MET A 1 16.64 15.78 9.87
CA MET A 1 16.04 15.21 8.67
C MET A 1 14.55 15.10 8.93
N LEU A 2 13.70 15.65 8.06
CA LEU A 2 12.25 15.51 8.19
C LEU A 2 11.88 14.07 7.80
N VAL A 3 11.08 13.40 8.63
CA VAL A 3 10.52 12.09 8.27
C VAL A 3 9.35 12.34 7.34
N VAL A 4 9.41 11.76 6.15
CA VAL A 4 8.28 11.81 5.20
C VAL A 4 7.47 10.54 5.38
N TYR A 5 6.16 10.70 5.54
CA TYR A 5 5.22 9.59 5.57
C TYR A 5 4.45 9.55 4.25
N GLU A 6 4.19 8.34 3.79
CA GLU A 6 3.43 8.09 2.56
C GLU A 6 2.54 6.89 2.78
N LEU A 7 1.42 6.86 2.06
CA LEU A 7 0.63 5.65 1.93
C LEU A 7 1.19 4.80 0.79
N CYS A 8 1.21 3.49 0.96
CA CYS A 8 1.67 2.53 -0.03
C CYS A 8 0.70 1.35 -0.12
N ALA A 9 0.34 0.96 -1.34
CA ALA A 9 -0.67 -0.05 -1.60
C ALA A 9 -0.17 -1.47 -1.35
N GLU A 10 -0.92 -2.25 -0.57
CA GLU A 10 -0.91 -3.71 -0.64
C GLU A 10 -1.97 -4.13 -1.66
N TYR A 11 -1.56 -4.81 -2.73
CA TYR A 11 -2.49 -5.39 -3.69
C TYR A 11 -3.00 -6.74 -3.18
N ALA A 12 -4.24 -7.08 -3.56
CA ALA A 12 -4.73 -8.43 -3.36
C ALA A 12 -3.86 -9.41 -4.16
N GLU A 13 -3.59 -10.57 -3.58
CA GLU A 13 -3.04 -11.69 -4.33
C GLU A 13 -3.98 -11.95 -5.50
N SER A 14 -3.45 -12.05 -6.73
CA SER A 14 -4.25 -12.55 -7.84
C SER A 14 -4.63 -13.98 -7.48
N VAL A 15 -5.90 -14.23 -7.16
CA VAL A 15 -6.41 -15.59 -6.98
C VAL A 15 -6.29 -16.23 -8.36
N GLY A 16 -5.21 -16.99 -8.55
CA GLY A 16 -4.93 -17.66 -9.81
C GLY A 16 -6.06 -18.62 -10.13
N GLY A 17 -6.93 -18.21 -11.05
CA GLY A 17 -7.63 -19.16 -11.89
C GLY A 17 -6.58 -19.82 -12.77
N GLY A 18 -6.31 -21.10 -12.51
CA GLY A 18 -5.59 -21.92 -13.47
C GLY A 18 -6.34 -21.89 -14.81
N GLY A 19 -5.61 -21.72 -15.91
CA GLY A 19 -6.18 -21.77 -17.26
C GLY A 19 -5.47 -20.84 -18.23
N ASP A 20 -4.39 -21.34 -18.79
CA ASP A 20 -3.88 -21.08 -20.14
C ASP A 20 -4.92 -20.55 -21.15
N ALA A 21 -4.86 -19.26 -21.45
CA ALA A 21 -5.16 -18.70 -22.77
C ALA A 21 -4.55 -17.31 -22.88
N GLY A 22 -3.54 -17.17 -23.74
CA GLY A 22 -3.02 -15.87 -24.14
C GLY A 22 -4.08 -15.09 -24.90
N ASP A 23 -4.42 -13.92 -24.38
CA ASP A 23 -4.97 -12.80 -25.13
C ASP A 23 -4.30 -11.55 -24.56
N GLY A 24 -3.89 -10.61 -25.42
CA GLY A 24 -3.06 -9.44 -25.09
C GLY A 24 -3.73 -8.40 -24.19
N SER A 25 -4.53 -8.83 -23.23
CA SER A 25 -5.17 -8.02 -22.21
C SER A 25 -4.11 -7.59 -21.19
N ALA A 26 -3.75 -6.30 -21.20
CA ALA A 26 -2.90 -5.70 -20.19
C ALA A 26 -3.39 -6.15 -18.81
N THR A 27 -2.58 -6.96 -18.12
CA THR A 27 -2.90 -7.46 -16.79
C THR A 27 -3.28 -6.27 -15.93
N ARG A 28 -4.58 -6.11 -15.65
CA ARG A 28 -5.03 -5.05 -14.75
C ARG A 28 -4.30 -5.25 -13.43
N PRO A 29 -3.71 -4.21 -12.83
CA PRO A 29 -3.12 -4.36 -11.50
C PRO A 29 -4.19 -4.94 -10.58
N ALA A 30 -3.79 -5.93 -9.78
CA ALA A 30 -4.69 -6.53 -8.82
C ALA A 30 -5.33 -5.43 -7.96
N PRO A 31 -6.59 -5.58 -7.52
CA PRO A 31 -7.23 -4.54 -6.74
C PRO A 31 -6.44 -4.26 -5.46
N ILE A 32 -6.44 -3.00 -5.02
CA ILE A 32 -5.80 -2.62 -3.75
C ILE A 32 -6.58 -3.27 -2.62
N LYS A 33 -5.89 -4.09 -1.82
CA LYS A 33 -6.43 -4.77 -0.66
C LYS A 33 -6.42 -3.87 0.56
N LEU A 34 -5.32 -3.15 0.79
CA LEU A 34 -5.14 -2.32 1.98
C LEU A 34 -4.06 -1.25 1.74
N TRP A 35 -4.28 -0.04 2.24
CA TRP A 35 -3.26 1.00 2.26
C TRP A 35 -2.46 0.97 3.56
N HIS A 36 -1.14 1.01 3.46
CA HIS A 36 -0.22 1.01 4.59
C HIS A 36 0.56 2.31 4.66
N MET A 37 1.00 2.71 5.86
CA MET A 37 1.88 3.86 6.01
C MET A 37 3.34 3.38 5.94
N ILE A 38 4.16 4.03 5.12
CA ILE A 38 5.61 3.83 5.00
C ILE A 38 6.36 5.10 5.42
N ARG A 39 7.69 5.00 5.53
CA ARG A 39 8.56 6.15 5.79
C ARG A 39 9.61 6.29 4.69
N ASN A 40 9.89 7.52 4.28
CA ASN A 40 11.00 7.88 3.41
C ASN A 40 11.06 7.02 2.12
N ALA A 41 9.93 6.84 1.44
CA ALA A 41 9.81 5.98 0.25
C ALA A 41 10.30 4.52 0.43
N GLY A 42 10.26 4.00 1.67
CA GLY A 42 10.62 2.62 1.97
C GLY A 42 9.53 1.61 1.57
N THR A 43 9.92 0.35 1.46
CA THR A 43 9.00 -0.77 1.16
C THR A 43 8.42 -1.44 2.40
N ASP A 44 8.87 -1.03 3.58
CA ASP A 44 8.40 -1.57 4.85
C ASP A 44 7.37 -0.64 5.47
N ALA A 45 6.16 -1.17 5.64
CA ALA A 45 5.09 -0.51 6.35
C ALA A 45 5.42 -0.38 7.85
N LEU A 46 4.84 0.61 8.51
CA LEU A 46 4.98 0.79 9.97
C LEU A 46 4.51 -0.44 10.78
N CYS A 47 3.59 -1.24 10.25
CA CYS A 47 3.13 -2.48 10.87
C CYS A 47 4.11 -3.67 10.69
N GLY A 48 5.20 -3.48 9.95
CA GLY A 48 6.17 -4.53 9.61
C GLY A 48 5.86 -5.31 8.33
N ARG A 49 4.84 -4.91 7.56
CA ARG A 49 4.52 -5.54 6.27
C ARG A 49 5.49 -5.07 5.20
N ALA A 50 6.15 -6.00 4.51
CA ALA A 50 6.86 -5.71 3.28
C ALA A 50 5.88 -5.54 2.11
N LEU A 51 6.02 -4.44 1.37
CA LEU A 51 5.23 -4.07 0.20
C LEU A 51 6.05 -4.20 -1.08
N LEU A 52 5.38 -4.19 -2.22
CA LEU A 52 6.08 -4.25 -3.51
C LEU A 52 6.91 -2.97 -3.72
N PRO A 53 8.14 -3.06 -4.28
CA PRO A 53 9.00 -1.91 -4.49
C PRO A 53 8.47 -0.86 -5.47
N HIS A 54 7.45 -1.22 -6.26
CA HIS A 54 6.77 -0.34 -7.21
C HIS A 54 5.27 -0.28 -6.95
N ALA A 55 4.85 -0.55 -5.70
CA ALA A 55 3.46 -0.34 -5.31
C ALA A 55 3.08 1.13 -5.42
N GLU A 56 1.81 1.37 -5.73
CA GLU A 56 1.28 2.73 -5.77
C GLU A 56 1.46 3.42 -4.42
N THR A 57 2.02 4.63 -4.47
CA THR A 57 2.15 5.50 -3.30
C THR A 57 1.26 6.73 -3.41
N ARG A 58 0.81 7.21 -2.25
CA ARG A 58 -0.06 8.39 -2.08
C ARG A 58 0.46 9.23 -0.92
N SER A 59 0.07 10.51 -0.88
CA SER A 59 0.46 11.37 0.23
C SER A 59 -0.21 10.91 1.52
N ASP A 60 0.49 11.03 2.66
CA ASP A 60 -0.06 10.85 3.99
C ASP A 60 -1.29 11.74 4.27
N LEU A 61 -1.39 12.90 3.59
CA LEU A 61 -2.53 13.81 3.67
C LEU A 61 -3.84 13.15 3.18
N GLU A 62 -3.76 12.09 2.37
CA GLU A 62 -4.92 11.37 1.86
C GLU A 62 -5.46 10.32 2.84
N TRP A 63 -4.76 10.04 3.95
CA TRP A 63 -5.09 8.95 4.90
C TRP A 63 -6.52 9.00 5.45
N GLY A 64 -7.06 10.20 5.70
CA GLY A 64 -8.43 10.37 6.19
C GLY A 64 -9.52 10.19 5.13
N SER A 65 -9.15 10.16 3.85
CA SER A 65 -10.08 10.10 2.71
C SER A 65 -10.01 8.77 1.95
N ILE A 66 -8.94 8.00 2.14
CA ILE A 66 -8.68 6.76 1.42
C ILE A 66 -8.95 5.54 2.30
N HIS A 67 -9.62 4.54 1.73
CA HIS A 67 -9.99 3.33 2.44
C HIS A 67 -9.92 2.09 1.53
N PRO A 68 -9.64 0.89 2.09
CA PRO A 68 -9.33 0.65 3.51
C PRO A 68 -7.86 0.94 3.86
N VAL A 69 -7.60 1.38 5.09
CA VAL A 69 -6.25 1.67 5.63
C VAL A 69 -5.89 0.72 6.77
N CYS A 70 -4.63 0.34 6.89
CA CYS A 70 -4.15 -0.50 7.97
C CYS A 70 -4.28 0.25 9.31
N HIS A 71 -5.16 -0.25 10.18
CA HIS A 71 -5.44 0.34 11.49
C HIS A 71 -4.16 0.49 12.34
N THR A 72 -3.28 -0.53 12.36
CA THR A 72 -2.01 -0.47 13.09
C THR A 72 -1.08 0.61 12.55
N CYS A 73 -0.96 0.73 11.21
CA CYS A 73 -0.18 1.80 10.59
C CYS A 73 -0.74 3.18 10.97
N GLY A 74 -2.06 3.37 10.91
CA GLY A 74 -2.72 4.61 11.31
C GLY A 74 -2.49 4.96 12.78
N ALA A 75 -2.62 4.00 13.68
CA ALA A 75 -2.38 4.21 15.11
C ALA A 75 -0.91 4.54 15.45
N LEU A 76 0.05 4.00 14.70
CA LEU A 76 1.47 4.34 14.84
C LEU A 76 1.77 5.72 14.25
N TYR A 77 1.21 6.03 13.09
CA TYR A 77 1.34 7.32 12.42
C TYR A 77 0.84 8.46 13.31
N LEU A 78 -0.36 8.34 13.89
CA LEU A 78 -0.92 9.33 14.82
C LEU A 78 -0.07 9.61 16.07
N ARG A 79 0.80 8.68 16.48
CA ARG A 79 1.72 8.89 17.63
C ARG A 79 2.98 9.67 17.24
N GLN A 80 3.22 9.83 15.95
CA GLN A 80 4.47 10.34 15.38
C GLN A 80 4.29 11.68 14.69
N VAL A 81 3.07 11.96 14.24
CA VAL A 81 2.65 13.27 13.75
C VAL A 81 2.22 14.12 14.95
N PRO A 82 2.65 15.39 15.03
CA PRO A 82 2.27 16.30 16.11
C PRO A 82 0.77 16.62 16.15
#